data_AF-A0A0B1TZ85-F1
#
_entry.id   AF-A0A0B1TZ85-F1
#
_cell.length_a   1.000
_cell.length_b   1.000
_cell.length_c   1.000
_cell.angle_alpha   90.00
_cell.angle_beta   90.00
_cell.angle_gamma   90.00
#
_symmetry.space_group_name_H-M   'P 1'
#
loop_
_entity.id
_entity.type
_entity.pdbx_description
1 polymer ?
#
loop_
_entity_poly.entity_id
_entity_poly.type
_entity_poly.pdbx_seq_one_letter_code
_entity_poly.pdbx_strand_id
1 'polypeptide(L)'
;MSRPSSAASGQALLETLVAVAILAIALVSILAGLVRLQDQRLEAARARHAAWLAEAKMADLLLAGEGSLNNASGNFPAPDENFAFAVEVTSPTDDVLREVSVTVRSAGSERVSVRLSRLEAKP
;
A
#
# COMPACT_ATOMS: atom_id res chain seq x y z
N MET A 1 -6.32 68.42 21.92
CA MET A 1 -5.16 67.67 21.41
C MET A 1 -5.23 66.27 22.01
N SER A 2 -5.90 65.34 21.33
CA SER A 2 -6.16 63.98 21.85
C SER A 2 -4.93 63.11 21.67
N ARG A 3 -4.41 62.52 22.76
CA ARG A 3 -3.31 61.57 22.69
C ARG A 3 -3.76 60.33 21.90
N PRO A 4 -2.97 59.84 20.94
CA PRO A 4 -3.29 58.58 20.28
C PRO A 4 -3.33 57.46 21.34
N SER A 5 -4.45 56.73 21.35
CA SER A 5 -4.68 55.57 22.21
C SER A 5 -3.64 54.49 21.92
N SER A 6 -2.66 54.28 22.82
CA SER A 6 -1.67 53.20 22.67
C SER A 6 -2.30 51.80 22.84
N ALA A 7 -3.49 51.74 23.46
CA ALA A 7 -4.24 50.50 23.67
C ALA A 7 -4.65 49.84 22.34
N ALA A 8 -4.99 50.63 21.31
CA ALA A 8 -5.38 50.10 20.01
C ALA A 8 -4.24 49.36 19.29
N SER A 9 -3.01 49.88 19.38
CA SER A 9 -1.83 49.20 18.80
C SER A 9 -1.44 47.94 19.59
N GLY A 10 -1.55 47.95 20.92
CA GLY A 10 -1.26 46.77 21.74
C GLY A 10 -2.22 45.61 21.48
N GLN A 11 -3.51 45.91 21.30
CA GLN A 11 -4.53 44.91 20.98
C GLN A 11 -4.31 44.30 19.58
N ALA A 12 -4.05 45.12 18.56
CA ALA A 12 -3.78 44.63 17.20
C ALA A 12 -2.54 43.72 17.13
N LEU A 13 -1.50 44.03 17.93
CA LEU A 13 -0.29 43.21 18.00
C LEU A 13 -0.57 41.86 18.69
N LEU A 14 -1.38 41.85 19.76
CA LEU A 14 -1.80 40.61 20.40
C LEU A 14 -2.69 39.76 19.49
N GLU A 15 -3.61 40.39 18.78
CA GLU A 15 -4.52 39.73 17.83
C GLU A 15 -3.76 39.06 16.69
N THR A 16 -2.78 39.76 16.11
CA THR A 16 -1.91 39.19 15.07
C THR A 16 -1.05 38.04 15.60
N LEU A 17 -0.50 38.16 16.82
CA LEU A 17 0.26 37.07 17.44
C LEU A 17 -0.60 35.83 17.67
N VAL A 18 -1.84 36.01 18.14
CA VAL A 18 -2.79 34.90 18.33
C VAL A 18 -3.18 34.29 16.98
N ALA A 19 -3.46 35.11 15.97
CA ALA A 19 -3.78 34.63 14.62
C ALA A 19 -2.63 33.81 14.03
N VAL A 20 -1.38 34.28 14.17
CA VAL A 20 -0.19 33.57 13.73
C VAL A 20 0.01 32.27 14.51
N ALA A 21 -0.24 32.27 15.83
CA ALA A 21 -0.14 31.05 16.64
C ALA A 21 -1.15 29.98 16.17
N ILE A 22 -2.40 30.38 15.91
CA ILE A 22 -3.43 29.48 15.37
C ILE A 22 -3.01 28.97 13.99
N LEU A 23 -2.51 29.85 13.11
CA LEU A 23 -2.05 29.48 11.78
C LEU A 23 -0.89 28.48 11.84
N ALA A 24 0.08 28.68 12.74
CA ALA A 24 1.20 27.77 12.92
C ALA A 24 0.74 26.36 13.33
N ILE A 25 -0.20 26.27 14.27
CA ILE A 25 -0.77 24.98 14.70
C ILE A 25 -1.51 24.29 13.54
N ALA A 26 -2.27 25.07 12.75
CA ALA A 26 -2.98 24.55 11.60
C ALA A 26 -2.01 23.99 10.54
N LEU A 27 -0.91 24.70 10.26
CA LEU A 27 0.11 24.28 9.30
C LEU A 27 0.80 22.97 9.72
N VAL A 28 1.12 22.80 11.01
CA VAL A 28 1.69 21.54 11.53
C VAL A 28 0.74 20.37 11.28
N SER A 29 -0.55 20.58 11.54
CA SER A 29 -1.58 19.55 11.32
C SER A 29 -1.72 19.18 9.84
N ILE A 30 -1.70 20.18 8.96
CA ILE A 30 -1.75 19.97 7.50
C ILE A 30 -0.51 19.17 7.04
N LEU A 31 0.69 19.53 7.50
CA LEU A 31 1.91 18.84 7.11
C LEU A 31 1.90 17.38 7.55
N ALA A 32 1.45 17.11 8.79
CA ALA A 32 1.28 15.73 9.28
C ALA A 32 0.27 14.93 8.42
N GLY A 33 -0.81 15.59 7.97
CA GLY A 33 -1.77 14.99 7.04
C GLY A 33 -1.15 14.66 5.67
N LEU A 34 -0.32 15.55 5.13
CA LEU A 34 0.35 15.35 3.84
C LEU A 34 1.35 14.19 3.89
N VAL A 35 2.13 14.06 4.97
CA VAL A 35 3.05 12.93 5.16
C VAL A 35 2.28 11.61 5.15
N ARG A 36 1.20 11.51 5.94
CA ARG A 36 0.35 10.30 5.97
C ARG A 36 -0.25 9.97 4.60
N LEU A 37 -0.67 10.99 3.85
CA LEU A 37 -1.21 10.79 2.49
C LEU A 37 -0.15 10.25 1.53
N GLN A 38 1.10 10.73 1.63
CA GLN A 38 2.20 10.22 0.81
C GLN A 38 2.50 8.76 1.15
N ASP A 39 2.55 8.40 2.43
CA ASP A 39 2.76 7.03 2.88
C ASP A 39 1.68 6.09 2.34
N GLN A 40 0.41 6.49 2.44
CA GLN A 40 -0.72 5.72 1.90
C GLN A 40 -0.64 5.57 0.37
N ARG A 41 -0.21 6.59 -0.35
CA ARG A 41 -0.04 6.50 -1.82
C ARG A 41 1.08 5.54 -2.19
N LEU A 42 2.19 5.53 -1.44
CA LEU A 42 3.29 4.59 -1.65
C LEU A 42 2.85 3.16 -1.35
N GLU A 43 2.12 2.93 -0.25
CA GLU A 43 1.54 1.62 0.05
C GLU A 43 0.57 1.16 -1.05
N ALA A 44 -0.32 2.02 -1.52
CA ALA A 44 -1.25 1.70 -2.61
C ALA A 44 -0.53 1.43 -3.94
N ALA A 45 0.60 2.09 -4.20
CA ALA A 45 1.43 1.80 -5.36
C ALA A 45 2.08 0.41 -5.24
N ARG A 46 2.66 0.08 -4.07
CA ARG A 46 3.23 -1.26 -3.82
C ARG A 46 2.18 -2.37 -3.91
N ALA A 47 0.97 -2.14 -3.38
CA ALA A 47 -0.12 -3.10 -3.44
C ALA A 47 -0.58 -3.36 -4.88
N ARG A 48 -0.71 -2.30 -5.69
CA ARG A 48 -1.03 -2.43 -7.13
C ARG A 48 0.05 -3.21 -7.87
N HIS A 49 1.32 -2.94 -7.58
CA HIS A 49 2.43 -3.66 -8.19
C HIS A 49 2.47 -5.14 -7.79
N ALA A 50 2.27 -5.43 -6.50
CA ALA A 50 2.15 -6.81 -6.00
C ALA A 50 0.98 -7.56 -6.64
N ALA A 51 -0.16 -6.89 -6.87
CA ALA A 51 -1.30 -7.48 -7.57
C ALA A 51 -0.97 -7.82 -9.03
N TRP A 52 -0.30 -6.90 -9.73
CA TRP A 52 0.15 -7.14 -11.10
C TRP A 52 1.15 -8.30 -11.20
N LEU A 53 2.11 -8.38 -10.26
CA LEU A 53 3.04 -9.52 -10.18
C LEU A 53 2.34 -10.83 -9.85
N ALA A 54 1.33 -10.82 -8.99
CA ALA A 54 0.54 -12.01 -8.68
C ALA A 54 -0.24 -12.49 -9.90
N GLU A 55 -0.84 -11.56 -10.67
CA GLU A 55 -1.57 -11.87 -11.90
C GLU A 55 -0.64 -12.43 -12.98
N ALA A 56 0.52 -11.81 -13.20
CA ALA A 56 1.54 -12.30 -14.12
C ALA A 56 2.01 -13.70 -13.74
N LYS A 57 2.31 -13.93 -12.45
CA LYS A 57 2.75 -15.24 -11.96
C LYS A 57 1.67 -16.32 -12.10
N MET A 58 0.41 -15.96 -11.86
CA MET A 58 -0.72 -16.86 -12.10
C MET A 58 -0.83 -17.22 -13.58
N ALA A 59 -0.71 -16.23 -14.48
CA ALA A 59 -0.73 -16.48 -15.92
C ALA A 59 0.39 -17.41 -16.37
N ASP A 60 1.62 -17.22 -15.86
CA ASP A 60 2.77 -18.10 -16.16
C ASP A 60 2.50 -19.55 -15.73
N LEU A 61 1.94 -19.75 -14.53
CA LEU A 61 1.59 -21.08 -14.02
C LEU A 61 0.54 -21.77 -14.90
N LEU A 62 -0.43 -21.01 -15.39
CA LEU A 62 -1.48 -21.54 -16.27
C LEU A 62 -0.95 -21.87 -17.67
N LEU A 63 -0.05 -21.04 -18.21
CA LEU A 63 0.59 -21.26 -19.51
C LEU A 63 1.57 -22.44 -19.48
N ALA A 64 2.28 -22.65 -18.38
CA ALA A 64 3.18 -23.79 -18.19
C ALA A 64 2.42 -25.13 -18.11
N GLY A 65 1.11 -25.10 -17.88
CA GLY A 65 0.25 -26.27 -17.83
C GLY A 65 0.40 -27.07 -16.53
N GLU A 66 -0.26 -28.22 -16.50
CA GLU A 66 -0.53 -28.94 -15.25
C GLU A 66 0.71 -29.51 -14.56
N GLY A 67 1.70 -29.93 -15.34
CA GLY A 67 2.95 -30.48 -14.80
C GLY A 67 3.76 -29.45 -13.99
N SER A 68 3.45 -28.16 -14.15
CA SER A 68 4.13 -27.06 -13.45
C SER A 68 3.36 -26.56 -12.22
N LEU A 69 2.15 -27.06 -11.95
CA LEU A 69 1.30 -26.63 -10.84
C LEU A 69 1.71 -27.35 -9.55
N ASN A 70 2.76 -26.84 -8.91
CA ASN A 70 3.25 -27.31 -7.62
C ASN A 70 3.37 -26.15 -6.64
N ASN A 71 3.38 -26.48 -5.34
CA ASN A 71 3.73 -25.51 -4.31
C ASN A 71 5.13 -24.97 -4.58
N ALA A 72 5.26 -23.65 -4.62
CA ALA A 72 6.52 -22.98 -4.93
C ALA A 72 6.62 -21.68 -4.16
N SER A 73 7.84 -21.30 -3.76
CA SER A 73 8.06 -19.98 -3.17
C SER A 73 9.43 -19.45 -3.60
N GLY A 74 9.58 -18.14 -3.58
CA GLY A 74 10.83 -17.50 -3.95
C GLY A 74 10.69 -15.99 -4.07
N ASN A 75 11.74 -15.37 -4.58
CA ASN A 75 11.78 -13.95 -4.87
C ASN A 75 11.60 -13.71 -6.36
N PHE A 76 11.02 -12.57 -6.72
CA PHE A 76 11.03 -12.14 -8.12
C PHE A 76 12.45 -11.70 -8.52
N PRO A 77 12.84 -11.90 -9.79
CA PRO A 77 14.11 -11.39 -10.31
C PRO A 77 14.07 -9.87 -10.45
N ALA A 78 15.22 -9.25 -10.73
CA ALA A 78 15.30 -7.83 -11.07
C ALA A 78 14.29 -7.45 -12.17
N PRO A 79 13.56 -6.33 -12.01
CA PRO A 79 13.74 -5.28 -11.00
C PRO A 79 12.98 -5.50 -9.67
N ASP A 80 12.27 -6.61 -9.51
CA ASP A 80 11.28 -6.82 -8.45
C ASP A 80 11.79 -7.66 -7.26
N GLU A 81 13.09 -7.63 -7.01
CA GLU A 81 13.78 -8.41 -5.95
C GLU A 81 13.21 -8.18 -4.55
N ASN A 82 12.58 -7.01 -4.35
CA ASN A 82 11.86 -6.64 -3.14
C ASN A 82 10.48 -7.29 -3.01
N PHE A 83 10.09 -8.20 -3.90
CA PHE A 83 8.85 -8.96 -3.80
C PHE A 83 9.15 -10.45 -3.71
N ALA A 84 8.43 -11.12 -2.83
CA ALA A 84 8.45 -12.57 -2.68
C ALA A 84 7.08 -13.14 -3.03
N PHE A 85 7.07 -14.29 -3.70
CA PHE A 85 5.86 -15.03 -4.01
C PHE A 85 5.81 -16.37 -3.26
N ALA A 86 4.60 -16.82 -3.01
CA ALA A 86 4.27 -18.17 -2.57
C ALA A 86 3.07 -18.66 -3.39
N VAL A 87 3.19 -19.87 -3.92
CA VAL A 87 2.15 -20.59 -4.66
C VAL A 87 1.70 -21.75 -3.79
N GLU A 88 0.40 -21.81 -3.54
CA GLU A 88 -0.25 -22.90 -2.82
C GLU A 88 -1.26 -23.54 -3.77
N VAL A 89 -1.08 -24.82 -4.07
CA VAL A 89 -2.00 -25.63 -4.85
C VAL A 89 -2.71 -26.57 -3.87
N THR A 90 -4.00 -26.37 -3.69
CA THR A 90 -4.84 -27.18 -2.80
C THR A 90 -5.88 -27.90 -3.64
N SER A 91 -6.06 -29.20 -3.43
CA SER A 91 -7.19 -29.93 -4.00
C SER A 91 -8.32 -29.96 -2.97
N PRO A 92 -9.40 -29.18 -3.14
CA PRO A 92 -10.60 -29.37 -2.36
C PRO A 92 -11.13 -30.80 -2.55
N THR A 93 -11.93 -31.29 -1.60
CA THR A 93 -12.38 -32.69 -1.43
C THR A 93 -12.96 -33.35 -2.70
N ASP A 94 -13.38 -32.59 -3.70
CA ASP A 94 -13.80 -33.08 -5.00
C ASP A 94 -12.61 -33.24 -5.96
N ASP A 95 -12.39 -34.47 -6.44
CA ASP A 95 -11.25 -34.88 -7.27
C ASP A 95 -11.22 -34.25 -8.69
N VAL A 96 -12.10 -33.28 -8.96
CA VAL A 96 -12.29 -32.63 -10.27
C VAL A 96 -11.74 -31.21 -10.30
N LEU A 97 -11.50 -30.58 -9.15
CA LEU A 97 -11.05 -29.19 -9.07
C LEU A 97 -9.80 -29.08 -8.19
N ARG A 98 -8.93 -28.13 -8.52
CA ARG A 98 -7.83 -27.66 -7.67
C ARG A 98 -7.89 -26.13 -7.55
N GLU A 99 -7.60 -25.63 -6.36
CA GLU A 99 -7.39 -24.21 -6.10
C GLU A 99 -5.90 -23.90 -6.21
N VAL A 100 -5.54 -22.97 -7.08
CA VAL A 100 -4.21 -22.38 -7.17
C VAL A 100 -4.27 -20.99 -6.55
N SER A 101 -3.54 -20.80 -5.47
CA SER A 101 -3.39 -19.52 -4.76
C SER A 101 -1.99 -18.98 -4.98
N VAL A 102 -1.86 -17.76 -5.48
CA VAL A 102 -0.61 -17.02 -5.57
C VAL A 102 -0.65 -15.86 -4.59
N THR A 103 0.27 -15.87 -3.64
CA THR A 103 0.45 -14.78 -2.67
C THR A 103 1.75 -14.04 -2.97
N VAL A 104 1.67 -12.73 -3.17
CA VAL A 104 2.82 -11.85 -3.35
C VAL A 104 2.93 -10.90 -2.16
N ARG A 105 4.14 -10.79 -1.60
CA ARG A 105 4.46 -9.94 -0.44
C ARG A 105 5.59 -8.98 -0.78
N SER A 106 5.49 -7.74 -0.32
CA SER A 106 6.58 -6.76 -0.44
C SER A 106 7.55 -6.91 0.73
N ALA A 107 8.83 -7.09 0.43
CA ALA A 107 9.92 -6.89 1.38
C ALA A 107 9.86 -5.45 1.92
N GLY A 108 9.95 -5.30 3.24
CA GLY A 108 9.83 -4.01 3.92
C GLY A 108 8.40 -3.57 4.27
N SER A 109 7.37 -4.35 3.93
CA SER A 109 6.01 -4.12 4.45
C SER A 109 5.25 -5.43 4.66
N GLU A 110 5.14 -5.87 5.91
CA GLU A 110 4.26 -7.00 6.28
C GLU A 110 2.78 -6.71 5.99
N ARG A 111 2.41 -5.42 5.91
CA ARG A 111 1.03 -4.99 5.65
C ARG A 111 0.61 -5.18 4.20
N VAL A 112 1.55 -5.17 3.25
CA VAL A 112 1.23 -5.24 1.82
C VAL A 112 1.46 -6.66 1.32
N SER A 113 0.36 -7.42 1.32
CA SER A 113 0.28 -8.74 0.68
C SER A 113 -0.95 -8.81 -0.21
N VAL A 114 -0.81 -9.46 -1.36
CA VAL A 114 -1.92 -9.70 -2.29
C VAL A 114 -2.00 -11.20 -2.53
N ARG A 115 -3.18 -11.78 -2.34
CA ARG A 115 -3.47 -13.18 -2.65
C ARG A 115 -4.49 -13.23 -3.78
N LEU A 116 -4.15 -13.95 -4.84
CA LEU A 116 -5.05 -14.31 -5.92
C LEU A 116 -5.29 -15.80 -5.90
N SER A 117 -6.55 -16.21 -5.81
CA SER A 117 -6.96 -17.62 -5.87
C SER A 117 -7.74 -17.87 -7.14
N ARG A 118 -7.50 -19.02 -7.78
CA ARG A 118 -8.24 -19.49 -8.94
C ARG A 118 -8.54 -20.97 -8.85
N LEU A 119 -9.75 -21.35 -9.25
CA LEU A 119 -10.14 -22.75 -9.39
C LEU A 119 -9.83 -23.22 -10.81
N GLU A 120 -9.13 -24.34 -10.93
CA GLU A 120 -8.78 -24.98 -12.19
C GLU A 120 -9.30 -26.42 -12.19
N ALA A 121 -9.78 -26.88 -13.35
CA ALA A 121 -10.20 -28.26 -13.52
C ALA A 121 -9.00 -29.20 -13.48
N LYS A 122 -9.16 -30.34 -12.82
CA LYS A 122 -8.25 -31.49 -12.90
C LYS A 122 -8.64 -32.31 -14.14
N PRO A 123 -7.68 -32.80 -14.93
CA PRO A 123 -7.90 -33.63 -16.12
C PRO A 123 -8.49 -34.99 -15.76
#